data_AF-A0AA42Y7D6-F1
#
_entry.id   AF-A0AA42Y7D6-F1
#
_cell.length_a   1.000
_cell.length_b   1.000
_cell.length_c   1.000
_cell.angle_alpha   90.00
_cell.angle_beta   90.00
_cell.angle_gamma   90.00
#
_symmetry.space_group_name_H-M   'P 1'
#
loop_
_entity.id
_entity.type
_entity.pdbx_description
1 polymer ?
#
loop_
_entity_poly.entity_id
_entity_poly.type
_entity_poly.pdbx_seq_one_letter_code
_entity_poly.pdbx_strand_id
1 'polypeptide(L)'
;MRTYALLLAAAALVACGDSEPVSDQAAQQPAAPPSWVGNVGRVANAIERTPAAADSILAANNMTRMALDSLLYVIAADPALTAAYEAQRTK
;
A
#
# COMPACT_ATOMS: atom_id res chain seq x y z
N MET A 1 -46.34 -9.91 -2.05
CA MET A 1 -47.36 -9.23 -2.88
C MET A 1 -46.63 -8.30 -3.83
N ARG A 2 -46.74 -8.58 -5.14
CA ARG A 2 -46.25 -7.76 -6.25
C ARG A 2 -47.30 -6.70 -6.54
N THR A 3 -46.92 -5.43 -6.61
CA THR A 3 -47.71 -4.40 -7.29
C THR A 3 -46.79 -3.30 -7.78
N TYR A 4 -46.46 -3.40 -9.06
CA TYR A 4 -45.96 -2.31 -9.88
C TYR A 4 -47.16 -1.46 -10.30
N ALA A 5 -47.09 -0.14 -10.17
CA ALA A 5 -48.02 0.75 -10.84
C ALA A 5 -47.30 2.05 -11.28
N LEU A 6 -47.14 2.13 -12.60
CA LEU A 6 -47.32 3.28 -13.47
C LEU A 6 -46.61 4.61 -13.12
N LEU A 7 -45.60 5.00 -13.91
CA LEU A 7 -45.72 5.80 -15.16
C LEU A 7 -46.25 7.22 -14.92
N LEU A 8 -45.33 8.19 -14.91
CA LEU A 8 -45.62 9.56 -15.32
C LEU A 8 -44.45 10.11 -16.14
N ALA A 9 -44.85 10.87 -17.15
CA ALA A 9 -44.13 11.14 -18.37
C ALA A 9 -43.18 12.34 -18.28
N ALA A 10 -42.19 12.27 -19.17
CA ALA A 10 -41.36 13.31 -19.78
C ALA A 10 -41.64 14.79 -19.45
N ALA A 11 -40.57 15.50 -19.08
CA ALA A 11 -40.31 16.86 -19.55
C ALA A 11 -38.80 17.05 -19.73
N ALA A 12 -38.39 17.32 -20.97
CA ALA A 12 -37.04 17.65 -21.35
C ALA A 12 -36.66 19.05 -20.85
N LEU A 13 -35.52 19.17 -20.17
CA LEU A 13 -34.76 20.40 -20.07
C LEU A 13 -33.37 20.10 -20.62
N VAL A 14 -33.17 20.50 -21.88
CA VAL A 14 -31.84 20.78 -22.44
C VAL A 14 -31.28 21.95 -21.63
N ALA A 15 -30.52 21.62 -20.59
CA ALA A 15 -29.51 22.50 -20.06
C ALA A 15 -28.21 22.12 -20.78
N CYS A 16 -27.80 22.95 -21.75
CA CYS A 16 -26.40 23.05 -22.16
C CYS A 16 -25.63 23.59 -20.94
N GLY A 17 -25.34 22.68 -20.00
CA GLY A 17 -24.28 22.83 -19.02
C GLY A 17 -23.11 22.03 -19.54
N ASP A 18 -22.36 22.67 -20.44
CA ASP A 18 -21.01 22.28 -20.81
C ASP A 18 -20.16 22.32 -19.53
N SER A 19 -20.08 21.17 -18.89
CA SER A 19 -19.21 20.89 -17.78
C SER A 19 -18.94 19.41 -17.86
N GLU A 20 -18.11 19.07 -18.84
CA GLU A 20 -17.34 17.83 -18.79
C GLU A 20 -16.79 17.71 -17.36
N PRO A 21 -17.15 16.68 -16.59
CA PRO A 21 -16.36 16.37 -15.42
C PRO A 21 -15.00 15.96 -15.97
N VAL A 22 -14.06 16.90 -15.94
CA VAL A 22 -12.64 16.64 -16.15
C VAL A 22 -12.33 15.45 -15.26
N SER A 23 -12.14 14.31 -15.91
CA SER A 23 -11.75 13.06 -15.29
C SER A 23 -10.29 13.19 -14.89
N ASP A 24 -10.02 14.03 -13.89
CA ASP A 24 -8.73 14.14 -13.21
C ASP A 24 -8.69 13.20 -11.99
N GLN A 25 -9.39 12.07 -12.06
CA GLN A 25 -8.93 10.85 -11.43
C GLN A 25 -7.93 10.20 -12.40
N ALA A 26 -6.78 10.85 -12.57
CA ALA A 26 -5.56 10.09 -12.77
C ALA A 26 -5.49 9.17 -11.55
N ALA A 27 -5.95 7.92 -11.73
CA ALA A 27 -5.71 6.85 -10.78
C ALA A 27 -4.21 6.88 -10.55
N GLN A 28 -3.78 7.48 -9.44
CA GLN A 28 -2.40 7.46 -9.02
C GLN A 28 -2.11 5.99 -8.82
N GLN A 29 -1.53 5.38 -9.84
CA GLN A 29 -1.04 4.02 -9.79
C GLN A 29 -0.25 3.94 -8.48
N PRO A 30 -0.55 2.99 -7.58
CA PRO A 30 0.14 2.90 -6.31
C PRO A 30 1.63 2.93 -6.60
N ALA A 31 2.31 3.99 -6.13
CA ALA A 31 3.73 4.11 -6.36
C ALA A 31 4.37 2.82 -5.83
N ALA A 32 5.24 2.21 -6.65
CA ALA A 32 5.92 1.00 -6.23
C ALA A 32 6.61 1.29 -4.88
N PRO A 33 6.46 0.39 -3.88
CA PRO A 33 7.02 0.64 -2.57
C PRO A 33 8.54 0.81 -2.68
N PRO A 34 9.14 1.66 -1.84
CA PRO A 34 10.58 1.87 -1.87
C PRO A 34 11.35 0.56 -1.70
N SER A 35 12.45 0.41 -2.45
CA SER A 35 13.28 -0.81 -2.43
C SER A 35 13.85 -1.14 -1.05
N TRP A 36 14.04 -0.14 -0.18
CA TRP A 36 14.54 -0.33 1.17
C TRP A 36 13.58 -1.16 2.04
N VAL A 37 12.26 -1.08 1.83
CA VAL A 37 11.26 -1.87 2.56
C VAL A 37 11.49 -3.35 2.33
N GLY A 38 11.76 -3.72 1.06
CA GLY A 38 12.06 -5.08 0.71
C GLY A 38 13.37 -5.58 1.32
N ASN A 39 14.37 -4.69 1.47
CA ASN A 39 15.60 -5.02 2.16
C ASN A 39 15.38 -5.31 3.65
N VAL A 40 14.59 -4.48 4.33
CA VAL A 40 14.22 -4.67 5.74
C VAL A 40 13.49 -6.01 5.94
N GLY A 41 12.55 -6.37 5.06
CA GLY A 41 11.86 -7.66 5.09
C GLY A 41 12.81 -8.86 4.96
N ARG A 42 13.78 -8.81 4.04
CA ARG A 42 14.78 -9.88 3.88
C ARG A 42 15.71 -10.00 5.09
N VAL A 43 16.15 -8.87 5.65
CA VAL A 43 16.98 -8.85 6.86
C VAL A 43 16.22 -9.45 8.04
N ALA A 44 14.95 -9.08 8.23
CA ALA A 44 14.10 -9.66 9.27
C ALA A 44 13.93 -11.18 9.09
N ASN A 45 13.67 -11.67 7.87
CA ASN A 45 13.60 -13.12 7.59
C ASN A 45 14.91 -13.84 7.90
N ALA A 46 16.06 -13.26 7.54
CA ALA A 46 17.36 -13.85 7.83
C ALA A 46 17.62 -13.95 9.34
N ILE A 47 17.30 -12.90 10.10
CA ILE A 47 17.44 -12.90 11.57
C ILE A 47 16.53 -13.95 12.20
N GLU A 48 15.28 -14.07 11.75
CA GLU A 48 14.33 -15.07 12.24
C GLU A 48 14.82 -16.50 11.99
N ARG A 49 15.38 -16.77 10.81
CA ARG A 49 15.94 -18.08 10.45
C ARG A 49 17.24 -18.40 11.20
N THR A 50 18.00 -17.39 11.63
CA THR A 50 19.29 -17.59 12.33
C THR A 50 19.52 -16.52 13.41
N PRO A 51 18.81 -16.60 14.56
CA PRO A 51 18.84 -15.55 15.58
C PRO A 51 20.23 -15.32 16.20
N ALA A 52 21.04 -16.38 16.31
CA ALA A 52 22.41 -16.30 16.81
C ALA A 52 23.35 -15.47 15.91
N ALA A 53 22.97 -15.25 14.65
CA ALA A 53 23.72 -14.46 13.67
C ALA A 53 23.13 -13.04 13.48
N ALA A 54 22.24 -12.57 14.35
CA ALA A 54 21.53 -11.31 14.15
C ALA A 54 22.47 -10.12 13.89
N ASP A 55 23.53 -9.97 14.70
CA ASP A 55 24.46 -8.85 14.58
C ASP A 55 25.32 -8.92 13.31
N SER A 56 25.71 -10.12 12.86
CA SER A 56 26.47 -10.28 11.62
C SER A 56 25.60 -10.05 10.37
N ILE A 57 24.33 -10.49 10.40
CA ILE A 57 23.35 -10.22 9.34
C ILE A 57 23.11 -8.70 9.22
N LEU A 58 22.92 -8.01 10.35
CA LEU A 58 22.74 -6.56 10.38
C LEU A 58 23.96 -5.83 9.83
N ALA A 59 25.16 -6.20 10.30
CA ALA A 59 26.42 -5.60 9.84
C ALA A 59 26.64 -5.79 8.33
N ALA A 60 26.37 -6.98 7.79
CA ALA A 60 26.46 -7.26 6.35
C ALA A 60 25.50 -6.40 5.51
N ASN A 61 24.43 -5.87 6.12
CA ASN A 61 23.46 -4.98 5.48
C ASN A 61 23.67 -3.50 5.83
N ASN A 62 24.80 -3.14 6.46
CA ASN A 62 25.08 -1.79 6.96
C ASN A 62 23.97 -1.26 7.88
N MET A 63 23.34 -2.15 8.66
CA MET A 63 22.29 -1.81 9.61
C MET A 63 22.77 -2.06 11.05
N THR A 64 22.18 -1.32 11.97
CA THR A 64 22.24 -1.60 13.41
C THR A 64 20.88 -2.10 13.88
N ARG A 65 20.80 -2.67 15.09
CA ARG A 65 19.51 -3.05 15.70
C ARG A 65 18.57 -1.84 15.81
N MET A 66 19.10 -0.69 16.22
CA MET A 66 18.34 0.56 16.33
C MET A 66 17.84 1.05 14.96
N ALA A 67 18.65 0.93 13.91
CA ALA A 67 18.24 1.30 12.56
C ALA A 67 17.14 0.37 12.04
N LEU A 68 17.26 -0.95 12.25
CA LEU A 68 16.23 -1.91 11.89
C LEU A 68 14.91 -1.58 12.60
N ASP A 69 14.95 -1.37 13.91
CA ASP A 69 13.77 -1.06 14.72
C ASP A 69 13.09 0.25 14.28
N SER A 70 13.88 1.30 14.04
CA SER A 70 13.37 2.58 13.53
C SER A 70 12.67 2.42 12.18
N LEU A 71 13.24 1.61 11.27
CA LEU A 71 12.65 1.34 9.97
C LEU A 71 11.36 0.51 10.09
N LEU A 72 11.30 -0.45 11.01
CA LEU A 72 10.06 -1.19 11.29
C LEU A 72 8.96 -0.27 11.81
N TYR A 73 9.30 0.73 12.63
CA TYR A 73 8.35 1.74 13.09
C TYR A 73 7.80 2.60 11.94
N VAL A 74 8.67 3.02 11.02
CA VAL A 74 8.27 3.76 9.80
C VAL A 74 7.38 2.91 8.91
N ILE A 75 7.72 1.63 8.72
CA ILE A 75 6.90 0.68 7.94
C ILE A 75 5.52 0.53 8.58
N ALA A 76 5.45 0.32 9.90
CA ALA A 76 4.20 0.10 10.62
C ALA A 76 3.27 1.32 10.62
N ALA A 77 3.81 2.53 10.46
CA ALA A 77 3.04 3.76 10.37
C ALA A 77 2.33 3.94 9.01
N ASP A 78 2.71 3.18 7.98
CA ASP A 78 2.16 3.29 6.62
C ASP A 78 1.61 1.94 6.13
N PRO A 79 0.30 1.82 5.87
CA PRO A 79 -0.31 0.57 5.38
C PRO A 79 0.29 0.06 4.06
N ALA A 80 0.71 0.94 3.16
CA ALA A 80 1.31 0.55 1.89
C ALA A 80 2.71 -0.02 2.08
N LEU A 81 3.51 0.57 2.98
CA LEU A 81 4.83 0.04 3.34
C LEU A 81 4.69 -1.29 4.10
N THR A 82 3.70 -1.39 4.99
CA THR A 82 3.39 -2.63 5.72
C THR A 82 3.07 -3.77 4.75
N ALA A 83 2.16 -3.55 3.79
CA ALA A 83 1.83 -4.56 2.79
C ALA A 83 3.06 -4.98 1.94
N ALA A 84 3.92 -4.02 1.59
CA ALA A 84 5.14 -4.29 0.84
C ALA A 84 6.18 -5.10 1.65
N TYR A 85 6.30 -4.81 2.95
CA TYR A 85 7.13 -5.55 3.88
C TYR A 85 6.62 -6.98 4.07
N GLU A 86 5.33 -7.16 4.32
CA GLU A 86 4.69 -8.48 4.47
C GLU A 86 4.84 -9.35 3.22
N ALA A 87 4.73 -8.76 2.03
CA ALA A 87 4.98 -9.46 0.77
C ALA A 87 6.42 -9.99 0.63
N GLN A 88 7.39 -9.46 1.38
CA GLN A 88 8.73 -10.04 1.47
C GLN A 88 8.86 -11.07 2.59
N ARG A 89 8.08 -10.96 3.66
CA ARG A 89 8.14 -11.86 4.83
C ARG A 89 7.69 -13.28 4.50
N THR A 90 6.88 -13.45 3.45
CA THR A 90 6.35 -14.76 2.99
C THR A 90 7.25 -15.53 2.02
N LYS A 91 8.45 -15.03 1.72
CA LYS A 91 9.46 -15.68 0.85
C LYS A 91 10.62 -16.26 1.67
#